data_AF-A0A383W620-F1
#
_entry.id   AF-A0A383W620-F1
#
_cell.length_a   1.000
_cell.length_b   1.000
_cell.length_c   1.000
_cell.angle_alpha   90.00
_cell.angle_beta   90.00
_cell.angle_gamma   90.00
#
_symmetry.space_group_name_H-M   'P 1'
#
loop_
_entity.id
_entity.type
_entity.pdbx_description
1 polymer ?
#
loop_
_entity_poly.entity_id
_entity_poly.type
_entity_poly.pdbx_seq_one_letter_code
_entity_poly.pdbx_strand_id
1 'polypeptide(L)'
;MSLLRIFLGALAVLACAEASRPEPKAEAAPGNKAFYIFGYGSLLHEGSRIRTNCDITLPEFEIQTIIGNSFLKFNGEDANAMAKRVAACDNADIRPVRVTGIRRAWNAPGVRAKALQGGSFSTSAFSRKPTFLGATVAGNEFIATGVVYKVTEEQYNKQVKREQMAGYDVKNLDTSKISFLDGKSAPSNAQIIFFASNPSTLAIATPEFPIVQSYVDIWLAGALQLQRKFKLEGEEYRKLTGHYSFVNDTASNTYDWSEFWINDRVYPFRPFIAVPDAASIDDALLNNVKPYILQAISFP
;
A
#
# COMPACT_ATOMS: atom_id res chain seq x y z
N MET A 1 27.49 -22.02 91.40
CA MET A 1 27.40 -21.14 90.22
C MET A 1 26.72 -21.91 89.10
N SER A 2 25.57 -21.40 88.65
CA SER A 2 24.92 -21.52 87.32
C SER A 2 24.84 -22.89 86.61
N LEU A 3 23.63 -23.45 86.50
CA LEU A 3 22.70 -23.43 85.34
C LEU A 3 22.84 -24.72 84.50
N LEU A 4 21.95 -25.72 84.65
CA LEU A 4 20.62 -25.86 84.04
C LEU A 4 20.64 -25.81 82.49
N ARG A 5 20.38 -26.95 81.84
CA ARG A 5 19.28 -27.12 80.86
C ARG A 5 19.16 -28.55 80.32
N ILE A 6 17.91 -28.99 80.35
CA ILE A 6 17.27 -30.18 79.76
C ILE A 6 16.94 -29.89 78.29
N PHE A 7 16.98 -30.90 77.40
CA PHE A 7 16.10 -31.11 76.23
C PHE A 7 16.36 -32.54 75.70
N LEU A 8 15.49 -33.54 75.92
CA LEU A 8 14.25 -33.90 75.22
C LEU A 8 14.32 -33.85 73.68
N GLY A 9 14.06 -35.01 73.06
CA GLY A 9 14.30 -35.29 71.65
C GLY A 9 13.20 -34.86 70.67
N ALA A 10 13.43 -35.18 69.40
CA ALA A 10 12.42 -35.19 68.36
C ALA A 10 12.84 -36.16 67.24
N LEU A 11 11.92 -37.09 66.98
CA LEU A 11 11.88 -38.05 65.88
C LEU A 11 11.70 -37.25 64.57
N ALA A 12 12.64 -37.37 63.63
CA ALA A 12 12.49 -36.75 62.30
C ALA A 12 11.64 -37.66 61.39
N VAL A 13 10.42 -37.20 61.10
CA VAL A 13 9.54 -37.76 60.07
C VAL A 13 10.08 -37.32 58.71
N LEU A 14 10.45 -38.29 57.87
CA LEU A 14 10.88 -38.09 56.49
C LEU A 14 9.63 -37.87 55.62
N ALA A 15 9.34 -36.62 55.27
CA ALA A 15 8.32 -36.29 54.26
C ALA A 15 9.00 -36.23 52.89
N CYS A 16 8.58 -37.10 51.96
CA CYS A 16 8.93 -36.99 50.54
C CYS A 16 8.28 -35.73 49.96
N ALA A 17 9.10 -34.75 49.59
CA ALA A 17 8.69 -33.64 48.74
C ALA A 17 8.75 -34.09 47.28
N GLU A 18 7.57 -34.28 46.69
CA GLU A 18 7.39 -34.60 45.28
C GLU A 18 7.69 -33.35 44.46
N ALA A 19 8.86 -33.32 43.81
CA ALA A 19 9.26 -32.22 42.94
C ALA A 19 8.33 -32.18 41.71
N SER A 20 7.45 -31.18 41.66
CA SER A 20 6.63 -30.91 40.49
C SER A 20 7.55 -30.57 39.30
N ARG A 21 7.55 -31.47 38.30
CA ARG A 21 8.16 -31.20 37.00
C ARG A 21 7.41 -30.02 36.37
N PRO A 22 8.10 -29.01 35.80
CA PRO A 22 7.43 -27.99 35.03
C PRO A 22 6.74 -28.68 33.84
N GLU A 23 5.43 -28.49 33.73
CA GLU A 23 4.66 -28.93 32.58
C GLU A 23 5.29 -28.36 31.29
N PRO A 24 5.38 -29.15 30.22
CA PRO A 24 5.76 -28.61 28.92
C PRO A 24 4.75 -27.53 28.57
N LYS A 25 5.23 -26.29 28.35
CA LYS A 25 4.42 -25.21 27.81
C LYS A 25 3.71 -25.74 26.58
N ALA A 26 2.39 -25.85 26.67
CA ALA A 26 1.53 -26.17 25.55
C ALA A 26 1.92 -25.26 24.38
N GLU A 27 2.37 -25.89 23.31
CA GLU A 27 2.63 -25.23 22.03
C GLU A 27 1.33 -24.53 21.64
N ALA A 28 1.38 -23.21 21.45
CA ALA A 28 0.22 -22.42 21.12
C ALA A 28 -0.46 -23.03 19.88
N ALA A 29 -1.77 -23.29 19.96
CA ALA A 29 -2.57 -23.72 18.83
C ALA A 29 -2.25 -22.84 17.61
N PRO A 30 -2.11 -23.39 16.39
CA PRO A 30 -1.71 -22.64 15.21
C PRO A 30 -2.71 -21.50 14.99
N GLY A 31 -2.34 -20.29 15.43
CA GLY A 31 -3.21 -19.13 15.38
C GLY A 31 -3.51 -18.81 13.92
N ASN A 32 -4.80 -18.79 13.56
CA ASN A 32 -5.30 -18.53 12.21
C ASN A 32 -4.45 -17.46 11.50
N LYS A 33 -3.79 -17.86 10.42
CA LYS A 33 -2.89 -17.01 9.62
C LYS A 33 -3.62 -15.71 9.22
N ALA A 34 -2.97 -14.57 9.45
CA ALA A 34 -3.53 -13.28 9.05
C ALA A 34 -2.93 -12.85 7.71
N PHE A 35 -3.77 -12.63 6.70
CA PHE A 35 -3.34 -12.26 5.36
C PHE A 35 -3.32 -10.75 5.17
N TYR A 36 -2.25 -10.27 4.57
CA TYR A 36 -1.99 -8.85 4.36
C TYR A 36 -1.41 -8.61 2.98
N ILE A 37 -1.74 -7.45 2.42
CA ILE A 37 -1.25 -7.02 1.11
C ILE A 37 -0.56 -5.67 1.26
N PHE A 38 0.64 -5.57 0.70
CA PHE A 38 1.36 -4.32 0.54
C PHE A 38 1.01 -3.67 -0.79
N GLY A 39 0.28 -2.56 -0.71
CA GLY A 39 -0.02 -1.68 -1.83
C GLY A 39 1.02 -0.57 -1.97
N TYR A 40 1.64 -0.46 -3.15
CA TYR A 40 2.68 0.54 -3.46
C TYR A 40 2.31 1.53 -4.57
N GLY A 41 1.25 1.25 -5.36
CA GLY A 41 0.74 2.11 -6.43
C GLY A 41 -0.64 2.68 -6.10
N SER A 42 -1.61 2.55 -6.99
CA SER A 42 -2.98 3.03 -6.75
C SER A 42 -3.63 2.49 -5.47
N LEU A 43 -3.22 1.31 -4.98
CA LEU A 43 -3.68 0.75 -3.70
C LEU A 43 -3.32 1.61 -2.46
N LEU A 44 -2.50 2.66 -2.58
CA LEU A 44 -2.38 3.69 -1.54
C LEU A 44 -3.69 4.46 -1.36
N HIS A 45 -4.49 4.60 -2.42
CA HIS A 45 -5.78 5.27 -2.38
C HIS A 45 -6.87 4.34 -1.85
N GLU A 46 -7.69 4.84 -0.92
CA GLU A 46 -8.76 4.07 -0.30
C GLU A 46 -9.79 3.57 -1.31
N GLY A 47 -10.25 4.44 -2.21
CA GLY A 47 -11.19 4.06 -3.26
C GLY A 47 -10.67 2.91 -4.13
N SER A 48 -9.36 2.86 -4.41
CA SER A 48 -8.76 1.79 -5.21
C SER A 48 -8.70 0.46 -4.45
N ARG A 49 -8.44 0.48 -3.14
CA ARG A 49 -8.51 -0.73 -2.29
C ARG A 49 -9.93 -1.27 -2.22
N ILE A 50 -10.91 -0.41 -1.97
CA ILE A 50 -12.33 -0.79 -1.89
C ILE A 50 -12.79 -1.38 -3.21
N ARG A 51 -12.46 -0.74 -4.35
CA ARG A 51 -12.76 -1.25 -5.69
C ARG A 51 -12.18 -2.65 -5.91
N THR A 52 -10.95 -2.87 -5.49
CA THR A 52 -10.21 -4.13 -5.71
C THR A 52 -10.71 -5.25 -4.80
N ASN A 53 -10.98 -4.95 -3.53
CA ASN A 53 -11.33 -5.95 -2.52
C ASN A 53 -12.82 -6.34 -2.55
N CYS A 54 -13.68 -5.49 -3.12
CA CYS A 54 -15.13 -5.63 -2.98
C CYS A 54 -15.93 -5.60 -4.28
N ASP A 55 -15.27 -5.76 -5.43
CA ASP A 55 -15.91 -5.79 -6.76
C ASP A 55 -16.85 -4.62 -7.03
N ILE A 56 -16.55 -3.46 -6.45
CA ILE A 56 -17.27 -2.24 -6.78
C ILE A 56 -16.73 -1.77 -8.13
N THR A 57 -17.61 -1.39 -9.06
CA THR A 57 -17.22 -0.96 -10.42
C THR A 57 -17.15 0.56 -10.57
N LEU A 58 -17.48 1.30 -9.51
CA LEU A 58 -17.46 2.75 -9.51
C LEU A 58 -16.03 3.30 -9.60
N PRO A 59 -15.83 4.44 -10.29
CA PRO A 59 -14.58 5.20 -10.25
C PRO A 59 -14.17 5.60 -8.82
N GLU A 60 -12.87 5.77 -8.57
CA GLU A 60 -12.36 6.10 -7.24
C GLU A 60 -12.95 7.39 -6.65
N PHE A 61 -13.16 8.41 -7.48
CA PHE A 61 -13.72 9.69 -7.03
C PHE A 61 -15.19 9.57 -6.62
N GLU A 62 -15.96 8.68 -7.27
CA GLU A 62 -17.35 8.40 -6.89
C GLU A 62 -17.40 7.64 -5.57
N ILE A 63 -16.51 6.66 -5.37
CA ILE A 63 -16.39 5.95 -4.09
C ILE A 63 -16.10 6.94 -2.96
N GLN A 64 -15.18 7.89 -3.16
CA GLN A 64 -14.88 8.92 -2.17
C GLN A 64 -16.08 9.85 -1.91
N THR A 65 -16.84 10.19 -2.96
CA THR A 65 -18.07 10.97 -2.82
C THR A 65 -19.12 10.23 -1.99
N ILE A 66 -19.23 8.91 -2.15
CA ILE A 66 -20.13 8.05 -1.37
C ILE A 66 -19.69 7.94 0.09
N ILE A 67 -18.37 7.80 0.34
CA ILE A 67 -17.81 7.77 1.70
C ILE A 67 -18.09 9.09 2.44
N GLY A 68 -18.24 10.20 1.71
CA GLY A 68 -18.51 11.53 2.26
C GLY A 68 -19.98 11.97 2.28
N ASN A 69 -20.89 11.36 1.51
CA ASN A 69 -22.25 11.89 1.30
C ASN A 69 -23.35 10.82 1.21
N SER A 70 -24.30 10.85 2.14
CA SER A 70 -25.39 9.87 2.30
C SER A 70 -26.61 10.05 1.38
N PHE A 71 -26.57 10.96 0.40
CA PHE A 71 -27.78 11.42 -0.32
C PHE A 71 -27.83 11.12 -1.84
N LEU A 72 -26.84 10.42 -2.43
CA LEU A 72 -26.73 10.24 -3.89
C LEU A 72 -26.98 8.80 -4.37
N LYS A 73 -27.93 8.60 -5.29
CA LYS A 73 -28.16 7.28 -5.92
C LYS A 73 -27.15 7.02 -7.05
N PHE A 74 -26.57 5.81 -7.10
CA PHE A 74 -25.62 5.39 -8.15
C PHE A 74 -26.09 4.08 -8.78
N ASN A 75 -26.19 4.02 -10.11
CA ASN A 75 -26.59 2.82 -10.89
C ASN A 75 -27.87 2.10 -10.38
N GLY A 76 -28.85 2.85 -9.86
CA GLY A 76 -30.11 2.30 -9.35
C GLY A 76 -30.02 1.70 -7.93
N GLU A 77 -28.83 1.58 -7.35
CA GLU A 77 -28.65 1.29 -5.93
C GLU A 77 -28.76 2.58 -5.09
N ASP A 78 -29.39 2.45 -3.92
CA ASP A 78 -29.43 3.52 -2.91
C ASP A 78 -28.00 3.83 -2.43
N ALA A 79 -27.67 5.12 -2.35
CA ALA A 79 -26.45 5.67 -1.72
C ALA A 79 -26.10 4.93 -0.44
N ASN A 80 -27.12 4.66 0.37
CA ASN A 80 -26.97 4.05 1.69
C ASN A 80 -26.61 2.57 1.59
N ALA A 81 -27.11 1.84 0.59
CA ALA A 81 -26.74 0.46 0.35
C ALA A 81 -25.29 0.37 -0.13
N MET A 82 -24.89 1.25 -1.05
CA MET A 82 -23.50 1.33 -1.50
C MET A 82 -22.56 1.78 -0.39
N ALA A 83 -22.92 2.81 0.38
CA ALA A 83 -22.15 3.28 1.54
C ALA A 83 -22.00 2.18 2.60
N LYS A 84 -23.05 1.39 2.85
CA LYS A 84 -22.96 0.21 3.74
C LYS A 84 -22.01 -0.85 3.19
N ARG A 85 -22.04 -1.15 1.89
CA ARG A 85 -21.10 -2.10 1.26
C ARG A 85 -19.66 -1.58 1.35
N VAL A 86 -19.44 -0.31 1.02
CA VAL A 86 -18.16 0.38 1.13
C VAL A 86 -17.65 0.37 2.58
N ALA A 87 -18.50 0.67 3.57
CA ALA A 87 -18.15 0.65 4.98
C ALA A 87 -17.86 -0.77 5.50
N ALA A 88 -18.62 -1.78 5.05
CA ALA A 88 -18.35 -3.18 5.35
C ALA A 88 -17.05 -3.69 4.70
N CYS A 89 -16.59 -2.98 3.68
CA CYS A 89 -15.36 -3.23 2.93
C CYS A 89 -14.15 -2.44 3.42
N ASP A 90 -14.32 -1.60 4.44
CA ASP A 90 -13.17 -0.91 5.02
C ASP A 90 -12.21 -1.96 5.60
N ASN A 91 -10.95 -1.87 5.19
CA ASN A 91 -9.94 -2.80 5.67
C ASN A 91 -9.61 -2.38 7.11
N ALA A 92 -10.17 -3.09 8.08
CA ALA A 92 -10.13 -2.72 9.50
C ALA A 92 -8.71 -2.52 10.08
N ASP A 93 -7.69 -3.08 9.45
CA ASP A 93 -6.27 -2.90 9.83
C ASP A 93 -5.48 -2.43 8.61
N ILE A 94 -5.44 -1.11 8.44
CA ILE A 94 -4.61 -0.39 7.45
C ILE A 94 -3.44 0.23 8.19
N ARG A 95 -2.23 0.03 7.68
CA ARG A 95 -1.00 0.56 8.26
C ARG A 95 -0.07 1.14 7.21
N PRO A 96 0.34 2.42 7.32
CA PRO A 96 1.37 2.98 6.47
C PRO A 96 2.73 2.36 6.81
N VAL A 97 3.51 2.04 5.78
CA VAL A 97 4.80 1.38 5.94
C VAL A 97 5.87 1.99 5.03
N ARG A 98 7.13 1.82 5.42
CA ARG A 98 8.30 1.86 4.52
C ARG A 98 8.88 0.47 4.40
N VAL A 99 9.16 0.02 3.19
CA VAL A 99 9.72 -1.30 2.93
C VAL A 99 11.05 -1.16 2.21
N THR A 100 12.11 -1.74 2.78
CA THR A 100 13.44 -1.80 2.16
C THR A 100 13.54 -2.97 1.19
N GLY A 101 14.40 -2.87 0.18
CA GLY A 101 14.57 -3.93 -0.82
C GLY A 101 13.51 -3.96 -1.92
N ILE A 102 12.76 -2.86 -2.10
CA ILE A 102 11.76 -2.73 -3.17
C ILE A 102 12.02 -1.45 -3.95
N ARG A 103 12.17 -1.58 -5.27
CA ARG A 103 12.26 -0.44 -6.19
C ARG A 103 10.90 -0.23 -6.86
N ARG A 104 10.24 0.90 -6.55
CA ARG A 104 9.03 1.37 -7.24
C ARG A 104 9.39 2.35 -8.36
N ALA A 105 8.87 2.15 -9.56
CA ALA A 105 9.21 3.00 -10.71
C ALA A 105 8.09 3.09 -11.75
N TRP A 106 8.13 4.12 -12.60
CA TRP A 106 7.25 4.27 -13.76
C TRP A 106 7.71 3.39 -14.92
N ASN A 107 7.45 2.09 -14.82
CA ASN A 107 7.97 1.11 -15.77
C ASN A 107 7.02 -0.05 -16.10
N ALA A 108 5.73 0.04 -15.74
CA ALA A 108 4.73 -0.97 -16.05
C ALA A 108 3.79 -0.49 -17.17
N PRO A 109 4.16 -0.65 -18.46
CA PRO A 109 3.33 -0.18 -19.57
C PRO A 109 1.99 -0.94 -19.63
N GLY A 110 0.90 -0.22 -19.90
CA GLY A 110 -0.41 -0.80 -20.10
C GLY A 110 -0.48 -1.71 -21.33
N VAL A 111 -1.40 -2.68 -21.32
CA VAL A 111 -1.57 -3.61 -22.43
C VAL A 111 -2.33 -2.95 -23.60
N ARG A 112 -1.75 -3.01 -24.80
CA ARG A 112 -2.45 -2.57 -26.03
C ARG A 112 -3.57 -3.55 -26.36
N ALA A 113 -4.70 -3.02 -26.83
CA ALA A 113 -5.72 -3.85 -27.46
C ALA A 113 -5.11 -4.59 -28.65
N LYS A 114 -5.39 -5.89 -28.78
CA LYS A 114 -4.82 -6.74 -29.85
C LYS A 114 -5.06 -6.15 -31.25
N ALA A 115 -6.22 -5.52 -31.47
CA ALA A 115 -6.60 -4.88 -32.73
C ALA A 115 -5.72 -3.68 -33.14
N LEU A 116 -4.90 -3.13 -32.23
CA LEU A 116 -4.04 -1.96 -32.49
C LEU A 116 -2.55 -2.32 -32.55
N GLN A 117 -2.20 -3.60 -32.44
CA GLN A 117 -0.81 -4.07 -32.59
C GLN A 117 -0.44 -4.16 -34.07
N GLY A 118 0.61 -3.45 -34.51
CA GLY A 118 1.14 -3.52 -35.88
C GLY A 118 0.33 -2.77 -36.96
N GLY A 119 -0.74 -2.05 -36.60
CA GLY A 119 -1.54 -1.26 -37.55
C GLY A 119 -1.08 0.20 -37.70
N SER A 120 -1.56 0.86 -38.76
CA SER A 120 -1.27 2.27 -39.09
C SER A 120 -1.67 3.29 -38.02
N PHE A 121 -2.41 2.87 -36.99
CA PHE A 121 -2.87 3.71 -35.88
C PHE A 121 -2.00 3.61 -34.62
N SER A 122 -0.86 2.92 -34.67
CA SER A 122 -0.02 2.66 -33.49
C SER A 122 0.44 3.91 -32.72
N THR A 123 0.45 5.08 -33.37
CA THR A 123 0.79 6.39 -32.79
C THR A 123 -0.43 7.28 -32.49
N SER A 124 -1.63 6.82 -32.82
CA SER A 124 -2.89 7.53 -32.56
C SER A 124 -3.18 7.64 -31.05
N ALA A 125 -3.91 8.68 -30.65
CA ALA A 125 -4.46 8.82 -29.30
C ALA A 125 -5.26 7.58 -28.85
N PHE A 126 -5.88 6.84 -29.77
CA PHE A 126 -6.60 5.60 -29.47
C PHE A 126 -5.68 4.41 -29.10
N SER A 127 -4.41 4.45 -29.50
CA SER A 127 -3.43 3.39 -29.28
C SER A 127 -2.51 3.65 -28.09
N ARG A 128 -2.46 4.88 -27.58
CA ARG A 128 -1.69 5.21 -26.38
C ARG A 128 -2.26 4.50 -25.15
N LYS A 129 -1.36 3.98 -24.31
CA LYS A 129 -1.72 3.35 -23.03
C LYS A 129 -0.82 3.91 -21.93
N PRO A 130 -1.30 4.15 -20.72
CA PRO A 130 -0.44 4.68 -19.68
C PRO A 130 0.71 3.74 -19.31
N THR A 131 1.84 4.29 -18.87
CA THR A 131 2.80 3.59 -18.02
C THR A 131 2.40 3.78 -16.57
N PHE A 132 2.21 2.67 -15.87
CA PHE A 132 1.86 2.63 -14.45
C PHE A 132 3.09 2.40 -13.57
N LEU A 133 2.88 2.48 -12.25
CA LEU A 133 3.90 2.13 -11.27
C LEU A 133 4.09 0.61 -11.23
N GLY A 134 5.30 0.16 -11.52
CA GLY A 134 5.76 -1.18 -11.21
C GLY A 134 6.57 -1.22 -9.93
N ALA A 135 6.71 -2.41 -9.35
CA ALA A 135 7.63 -2.65 -8.24
C ALA A 135 8.39 -3.96 -8.42
N THR A 136 9.67 -3.95 -8.07
CA THR A 136 10.54 -5.14 -8.15
C THR A 136 11.29 -5.33 -6.84
N VAL A 137 11.67 -6.57 -6.55
CA VAL A 137 12.67 -6.85 -5.51
C VAL A 137 14.00 -6.26 -5.96
N ALA A 138 14.65 -5.50 -5.09
CA ALA A 138 15.88 -4.77 -5.36
C ALA A 138 16.82 -4.82 -4.13
N GLY A 139 17.92 -4.06 -4.21
CA GLY A 139 18.86 -3.89 -3.09
C GLY A 139 18.28 -3.12 -1.91
N ASN A 140 18.88 -3.28 -0.72
CA ASN A 140 18.40 -2.68 0.53
C ASN A 140 18.46 -1.15 0.54
N GLU A 141 19.21 -0.54 -0.38
CA GLU A 141 19.23 0.90 -0.63
C GLU A 141 17.92 1.44 -1.22
N PHE A 142 17.12 0.58 -1.84
CA PHE A 142 15.82 0.95 -2.39
C PHE A 142 14.73 0.84 -1.32
N ILE A 143 13.93 1.90 -1.22
CA ILE A 143 12.81 1.98 -0.29
C ILE A 143 11.53 2.18 -1.11
N ALA A 144 10.45 1.50 -0.72
CA ALA A 144 9.12 1.81 -1.18
C ALA A 144 8.22 2.10 0.01
N THR A 145 7.66 3.31 0.05
CA THR A 145 6.53 3.62 0.93
C THR A 145 5.27 2.94 0.42
N GLY A 146 4.33 2.66 1.31
CA GLY A 146 3.01 2.23 0.90
C GLY A 146 2.13 1.89 2.07
N VAL A 147 1.21 0.97 1.84
CA VAL A 147 0.21 0.57 2.83
C VAL A 147 0.14 -0.94 2.93
N VAL A 148 0.22 -1.45 4.15
CA VAL A 148 -0.14 -2.83 4.47
C VAL A 148 -1.57 -2.83 4.97
N TYR A 149 -2.43 -3.64 4.36
CA TYR A 149 -3.82 -3.78 4.81
C TYR A 149 -4.23 -5.23 4.93
N LYS A 150 -5.00 -5.54 5.97
CA LYS A 150 -5.53 -6.88 6.20
C LYS A 150 -6.60 -7.22 5.18
N VAL A 151 -6.59 -8.46 4.71
CA VAL A 151 -7.62 -9.04 3.84
C VAL A 151 -8.11 -10.37 4.40
N THR A 152 -9.31 -10.79 3.99
CA THR A 152 -9.77 -12.16 4.23
C THR A 152 -8.97 -13.13 3.35
N GLU A 153 -8.97 -14.41 3.72
CA GLU A 153 -8.35 -15.45 2.88
C GLU A 153 -8.99 -15.53 1.49
N GLU A 154 -10.30 -15.33 1.40
CA GLU A 154 -11.02 -15.26 0.11
C GLU A 154 -10.51 -14.10 -0.75
N GLN A 155 -10.43 -12.91 -0.18
CA GLN A 155 -9.90 -11.71 -0.87
C GLN A 155 -8.44 -11.91 -1.29
N TYR A 156 -7.62 -12.48 -0.42
CA TYR A 156 -6.23 -12.83 -0.70
C TYR A 156 -6.13 -13.74 -1.93
N ASN A 157 -6.84 -14.88 -1.93
CA ASN A 157 -6.78 -15.86 -3.00
C ASN A 157 -7.28 -15.27 -4.33
N LYS A 158 -8.34 -14.47 -4.27
CA LYS A 158 -8.88 -13.78 -5.43
C LYS A 158 -7.90 -12.77 -6.03
N GLN A 159 -7.26 -11.96 -5.18
CA GLN A 159 -6.31 -10.96 -5.65
C GLN A 159 -5.05 -11.63 -6.20
N VAL A 160 -4.54 -12.67 -5.54
CA VAL A 160 -3.45 -13.52 -6.07
C VAL A 160 -3.76 -14.02 -7.47
N LYS A 161 -4.95 -14.63 -7.67
CA LYS A 161 -5.36 -15.13 -8.98
C LYS A 161 -5.44 -14.03 -10.04
N ARG A 162 -6.06 -12.89 -9.71
CA ARG A 162 -6.21 -11.74 -10.61
C ARG A 162 -4.85 -11.20 -11.05
N GLU A 163 -3.94 -10.96 -10.12
CA GLU A 163 -2.64 -10.33 -10.41
C GLU A 163 -1.70 -11.30 -11.14
N GLN A 164 -1.74 -12.60 -10.84
CA GLN A 164 -1.01 -13.61 -11.62
C GLN A 164 -1.52 -13.69 -13.07
N MET A 165 -2.84 -13.60 -13.30
CA MET A 165 -3.40 -13.54 -14.66
C MET A 165 -2.99 -12.26 -15.41
N ALA A 166 -2.71 -11.18 -14.68
CA ALA A 166 -2.17 -9.94 -15.24
C ALA A 166 -0.64 -9.97 -15.43
N GLY A 167 0.03 -11.06 -15.02
CA GLY A 167 1.46 -11.28 -15.21
C GLY A 167 2.35 -10.82 -14.07
N TYR A 168 1.81 -10.53 -12.87
CA TYR A 168 2.60 -10.20 -11.69
C TYR A 168 3.07 -11.45 -10.95
N ASP A 169 4.25 -11.34 -10.33
CA ASP A 169 4.79 -12.29 -9.38
C ASP A 169 4.28 -12.00 -7.97
N VAL A 170 3.71 -13.00 -7.29
CA VAL A 170 3.38 -12.87 -5.87
C VAL A 170 4.64 -13.13 -5.04
N LYS A 171 5.08 -12.14 -4.27
CA LYS A 171 6.25 -12.26 -3.39
C LYS A 171 5.83 -12.02 -1.93
N ASN A 172 6.30 -12.88 -1.04
CA ASN A 172 6.19 -12.61 0.40
C ASN A 172 7.18 -11.51 0.79
N LEU A 173 6.74 -10.59 1.65
CA LEU A 173 7.59 -9.60 2.29
C LEU A 173 8.09 -10.12 3.62
N ASP A 174 9.41 -10.04 3.78
CA ASP A 174 10.06 -10.25 5.07
C ASP A 174 9.69 -9.10 6.01
N THR A 175 9.06 -9.41 7.14
CA THR A 175 8.60 -8.42 8.12
C THR A 175 9.74 -7.62 8.72
N SER A 176 10.97 -8.15 8.74
CA SER A 176 12.16 -7.42 9.18
C SER A 176 12.54 -6.25 8.26
N LYS A 177 12.08 -6.27 7.00
CA LYS A 177 12.29 -5.20 6.02
C LYS A 177 11.21 -4.11 6.06
N ILE A 178 10.17 -4.30 6.89
CA ILE A 178 9.01 -3.42 6.97
C ILE A 178 9.11 -2.55 8.22
N SER A 179 9.22 -1.24 8.03
CA SER A 179 9.04 -0.25 9.09
C SER A 179 7.58 0.22 9.09
N PHE A 180 6.85 -0.15 10.13
CA PHE A 180 5.48 0.32 10.36
C PHE A 180 5.50 1.74 10.93
N LEU A 181 4.80 2.67 10.27
CA LEU A 181 4.86 4.10 10.58
C LEU A 181 3.75 4.54 11.55
N ASP A 182 2.85 3.64 11.92
CA ASP A 182 1.82 3.86 12.96
C ASP A 182 2.34 3.58 14.38
N GLY A 183 3.64 3.29 14.53
CA GLY A 183 4.29 2.99 15.79
C GLY A 183 4.04 1.57 16.33
N LYS A 184 3.32 0.72 15.59
CA LYS A 184 3.00 -0.64 16.03
C LYS A 184 3.87 -1.67 15.31
N SER A 185 4.21 -2.77 15.99
CA SER A 185 4.92 -3.90 15.36
C SER A 185 4.03 -4.66 14.37
N ALA A 186 4.68 -5.41 13.47
CA ALA A 186 4.01 -6.37 12.61
C ALA A 186 3.15 -7.36 13.42
N PRO A 187 1.97 -7.77 12.94
CA PRO A 187 1.21 -8.83 13.58
C PRO A 187 2.02 -10.14 13.58
N SER A 188 2.02 -10.86 14.71
CA SER A 188 2.90 -12.02 14.95
C SER A 188 2.67 -13.21 14.01
N ASN A 189 1.52 -13.29 13.36
CA ASN A 189 1.13 -14.32 12.41
C ASN A 189 0.78 -13.76 11.01
N ALA A 190 1.31 -12.58 10.67
CA ALA A 190 1.06 -11.93 9.40
C ALA A 190 1.82 -12.60 8.25
N GLN A 191 1.08 -12.97 7.19
CA GLN A 191 1.65 -13.16 5.87
C GLN A 191 1.37 -11.91 5.05
N ILE A 192 2.44 -11.16 4.76
CA ILE A 192 2.38 -9.95 3.95
C ILE A 192 2.92 -10.28 2.56
N ILE A 193 2.13 -10.04 1.52
CA ILE A 193 2.56 -10.19 0.13
C ILE A 193 2.57 -8.85 -0.61
N PHE A 194 3.30 -8.80 -1.71
CA PHE A 194 3.12 -7.78 -2.73
C PHE A 194 3.17 -8.40 -4.13
N PHE A 195 2.60 -7.69 -5.09
CA PHE A 195 2.57 -8.07 -6.49
C PHE A 195 3.76 -7.41 -7.20
N ALA A 196 4.86 -8.14 -7.36
CA ALA A 196 6.04 -7.68 -8.05
C ALA A 196 5.81 -7.73 -9.57
N SER A 197 6.17 -6.66 -10.27
CA SER A 197 6.11 -6.59 -11.73
C SER A 197 7.10 -7.58 -12.34
N ASN A 198 6.69 -8.24 -13.42
CA ASN A 198 7.55 -9.15 -14.15
C ASN A 198 8.69 -8.38 -14.86
N PRO A 199 9.98 -8.64 -14.54
CA PRO A 199 11.09 -7.91 -15.12
C PRO A 199 11.15 -7.96 -16.65
N SER A 200 10.65 -9.04 -17.26
CA SER A 200 10.64 -9.20 -18.72
C SER A 200 9.64 -8.30 -19.45
N THR A 201 8.67 -7.73 -18.73
CA THR A 201 7.64 -6.85 -19.28
C THR A 201 7.85 -5.39 -18.90
N LEU A 202 8.86 -5.08 -18.07
CA LEU A 202 9.13 -3.72 -17.65
C LEU A 202 9.73 -2.91 -18.78
N ALA A 203 9.22 -1.69 -18.96
CA ALA A 203 9.74 -0.73 -19.91
C ALA A 203 9.50 0.69 -19.37
N ILE A 204 10.50 1.56 -19.48
CA ILE A 204 10.35 2.98 -19.13
C ILE A 204 9.26 3.63 -19.99
N ALA A 205 8.68 4.71 -19.49
CA ALA A 205 7.68 5.46 -20.25
C ALA A 205 8.22 5.97 -21.60
N THR A 206 7.36 5.98 -22.61
CA THR A 206 7.64 6.44 -23.99
C THR A 206 6.48 7.32 -24.50
N PRO A 207 6.57 7.99 -25.66
CA PRO A 207 5.42 8.72 -26.23
C PRO A 207 4.16 7.85 -26.42
N GLU A 208 4.34 6.57 -26.73
CA GLU A 208 3.25 5.60 -26.90
C GLU A 208 2.74 5.07 -25.57
N PHE A 209 3.62 5.03 -24.57
CA PHE A 209 3.32 4.61 -23.21
C PHE A 209 3.67 5.70 -22.17
N PRO A 210 2.99 6.86 -22.18
CA PRO A 210 3.36 7.97 -21.32
C PRO A 210 2.91 7.73 -19.88
N ILE A 211 3.54 8.41 -18.94
CA ILE A 211 2.96 8.64 -17.61
C ILE A 211 1.72 9.52 -17.80
N VAL A 212 0.65 9.24 -17.06
CA VAL A 212 -0.58 10.04 -17.11
C VAL A 212 -0.87 10.65 -15.75
N GLN A 213 -1.16 11.96 -15.74
CA GLN A 213 -1.38 12.73 -14.52
C GLN A 213 -2.54 12.19 -13.68
N SER A 214 -3.60 11.68 -14.31
CA SER A 214 -4.74 11.08 -13.62
C SER A 214 -4.35 9.91 -12.71
N TYR A 215 -3.39 9.08 -13.12
CA TYR A 215 -2.88 7.97 -12.29
C TYR A 215 -1.92 8.48 -11.22
N VAL A 216 -1.08 9.47 -11.53
CA VAL A 216 -0.23 10.16 -10.55
C VAL A 216 -1.09 10.77 -9.44
N ASP A 217 -2.21 11.39 -9.80
CA ASP A 217 -3.15 12.02 -8.88
C ASP A 217 -3.76 10.98 -7.93
N ILE A 218 -4.24 9.83 -8.45
CA ILE A 218 -4.77 8.75 -7.60
C ILE A 218 -3.72 8.26 -6.60
N TRP A 219 -2.50 7.99 -7.07
CA TRP A 219 -1.43 7.45 -6.23
C TRP A 219 -0.99 8.43 -5.13
N LEU A 220 -0.71 9.70 -5.49
CA LEU A 220 -0.27 10.71 -4.52
C LEU A 220 -1.41 11.18 -3.61
N ALA A 221 -2.66 11.24 -4.09
CA ALA A 221 -3.82 11.46 -3.22
C ALA A 221 -3.93 10.35 -2.16
N GLY A 222 -3.67 9.10 -2.52
CA GLY A 222 -3.60 7.99 -1.57
C GLY A 222 -2.49 8.17 -0.51
N ALA A 223 -1.32 8.64 -0.93
CA ALA A 223 -0.25 8.99 0.01
C ALA A 223 -0.65 10.13 0.96
N LEU A 224 -1.29 11.18 0.43
CA LEU A 224 -1.82 12.30 1.22
C LEU A 224 -2.92 11.88 2.20
N GLN A 225 -3.81 10.96 1.80
CA GLN A 225 -4.81 10.37 2.69
C GLN A 225 -4.16 9.67 3.89
N LEU A 226 -3.15 8.84 3.64
CA LEU A 226 -2.41 8.15 4.70
C LEU A 226 -1.63 9.13 5.57
N GLN A 227 -0.99 10.14 4.96
CA GLN A 227 -0.28 11.19 5.67
C GLN A 227 -1.19 11.92 6.66
N ARG A 228 -2.37 12.37 6.22
CA ARG A 228 -3.35 13.04 7.08
C ARG A 228 -3.89 12.11 8.17
N LYS A 229 -4.27 10.88 7.81
CA LYS A 229 -4.86 9.91 8.75
C LYS A 229 -3.89 9.53 9.87
N PHE A 230 -2.61 9.38 9.57
CA PHE A 230 -1.59 8.91 10.51
C PHE A 230 -0.61 10.01 10.96
N LYS A 231 -0.85 11.27 10.59
CA LYS A 231 -0.01 12.44 10.93
C LYS A 231 1.47 12.25 10.55
N LEU A 232 1.72 11.74 9.34
CA LEU A 232 3.06 11.36 8.86
C LEU A 232 3.79 12.55 8.19
N GLU A 233 3.95 13.64 8.93
CA GLU A 233 4.61 14.86 8.47
C GLU A 233 5.28 15.62 9.62
N GLY A 234 6.17 16.55 9.26
CA GLY A 234 6.91 17.37 10.21
C GLY A 234 8.19 16.72 10.73
N GLU A 235 8.76 17.33 11.77
CA GLU A 235 10.10 17.00 12.25
C GLU A 235 10.23 15.56 12.79
N GLU A 236 9.17 15.01 13.39
CA GLU A 236 9.21 13.62 13.88
C GLU A 236 9.28 12.63 12.72
N TYR A 237 8.51 12.86 11.66
CA TYR A 237 8.57 12.04 10.45
C TYR A 237 9.94 12.18 9.75
N ARG A 238 10.49 13.40 9.73
CA ARG A 238 11.82 13.69 9.19
C ARG A 238 12.93 12.97 9.93
N LYS A 239 12.91 12.96 11.27
CA LYS A 239 13.89 12.21 12.08
C LYS A 239 13.82 10.70 11.79
N LEU A 240 12.62 10.17 11.55
CA LEU A 240 12.42 8.75 11.27
C LEU A 240 12.88 8.36 9.87
N THR A 241 12.67 9.21 8.87
CA THR A 241 12.75 8.81 7.45
C THR A 241 13.75 9.57 6.61
N GLY A 242 14.18 10.75 7.05
CA GLY A 242 14.94 11.72 6.26
C GLY A 242 14.07 12.67 5.43
N HIS A 243 12.76 12.43 5.32
CA HIS A 243 11.83 13.22 4.51
C HIS A 243 10.83 14.00 5.39
N TYR A 244 10.41 15.19 4.96
CA TYR A 244 9.51 16.03 5.77
C TYR A 244 8.07 15.49 5.86
N SER A 245 7.66 14.66 4.90
CA SER A 245 6.31 14.12 4.86
C SER A 245 6.24 12.80 4.10
N PHE A 246 5.22 11.99 4.37
CA PHE A 246 5.01 10.69 3.71
C PHE A 246 4.81 10.84 2.20
N VAL A 247 4.16 11.91 1.73
CA VAL A 247 4.03 12.17 0.28
C VAL A 247 5.38 12.50 -0.35
N ASN A 248 6.26 13.25 0.34
CA ASN A 248 7.61 13.53 -0.18
C ASN A 248 8.49 12.27 -0.17
N ASP A 249 8.46 11.46 0.89
CA ASP A 249 9.15 10.15 0.94
C ASP A 249 8.68 9.25 -0.21
N THR A 250 7.37 9.24 -0.46
CA THR A 250 6.73 8.48 -1.54
C THR A 250 7.20 8.90 -2.92
N ALA A 251 7.20 10.21 -3.21
CA ALA A 251 7.62 10.74 -4.52
C ALA A 251 9.14 10.64 -4.73
N SER A 252 9.94 10.98 -3.70
CA SER A 252 11.41 10.90 -3.71
C SER A 252 11.92 9.48 -3.98
N ASN A 253 11.28 8.48 -3.39
CA ASN A 253 11.64 7.07 -3.54
C ASN A 253 10.86 6.38 -4.68
N THR A 254 10.52 7.14 -5.73
CA THR A 254 9.93 6.62 -6.97
C THR A 254 10.82 6.98 -8.15
N TYR A 255 11.16 5.97 -8.95
CA TYR A 255 12.16 6.10 -10.02
C TYR A 255 11.53 6.13 -11.41
N ASP A 256 12.39 6.38 -12.40
CA ASP A 256 12.06 6.35 -13.84
C ASP A 256 10.98 7.36 -14.24
N TRP A 257 10.88 8.48 -13.52
CA TRP A 257 10.18 9.68 -14.01
C TRP A 257 10.70 10.05 -15.42
N SER A 258 9.78 10.41 -16.31
CA SER A 258 10.07 10.62 -17.72
C SER A 258 9.38 11.88 -18.24
N GLU A 259 10.01 12.53 -19.23
CA GLU A 259 9.41 13.64 -19.98
C GLU A 259 8.19 13.22 -20.80
N PHE A 260 8.03 11.92 -21.06
CA PHE A 260 6.83 11.37 -21.67
C PHE A 260 5.71 11.28 -20.65
N TRP A 261 5.13 12.43 -20.33
CA TRP A 261 4.08 12.60 -19.34
C TRP A 261 2.98 13.50 -19.89
N ILE A 262 1.74 13.00 -19.87
CA ILE A 262 0.56 13.73 -20.29
C ILE A 262 -0.27 14.18 -19.09
N ASN A 263 -0.62 15.46 -19.04
CA ASN A 263 -1.64 16.01 -18.15
C ASN A 263 -3.04 15.74 -18.70
N ASP A 264 -3.54 14.53 -18.45
CA ASP A 264 -4.86 14.05 -18.85
C ASP A 264 -5.96 14.33 -17.80
N ARG A 265 -5.74 15.28 -16.88
CA ARG A 265 -6.76 15.71 -15.92
C ARG A 265 -8.03 16.15 -16.67
N VAL A 266 -9.20 15.88 -16.10
CA VAL A 266 -10.49 16.28 -16.68
C VAL A 266 -10.56 17.80 -16.88
N TYR A 267 -10.03 18.57 -15.92
CA TYR A 267 -9.94 20.03 -15.98
C TYR A 267 -8.50 20.49 -15.70
N PRO A 268 -7.58 20.45 -16.69
CA PRO A 268 -6.17 20.65 -16.42
C PRO A 268 -5.81 22.04 -15.85
N PHE A 269 -6.52 23.08 -16.28
CA PHE A 269 -6.35 24.45 -15.78
C PHE A 269 -7.13 24.75 -14.48
N ARG A 270 -8.03 23.85 -14.07
CA ARG A 270 -8.83 23.97 -12.84
C ARG A 270 -8.94 22.60 -12.16
N PRO A 271 -7.79 21.98 -11.82
CA PRO A 271 -7.75 20.57 -11.46
C PRO A 271 -8.52 20.28 -10.16
N PHE A 272 -8.61 21.27 -9.26
CA PHE A 272 -9.36 21.23 -8.00
C PHE A 272 -10.85 20.89 -8.14
N ILE A 273 -11.45 20.99 -9.33
CA ILE A 273 -12.85 20.60 -9.56
C ILE A 273 -13.02 19.08 -9.45
N ALA A 274 -12.08 18.31 -10.00
CA ALA A 274 -12.18 16.85 -10.09
C ALA A 274 -11.18 16.14 -9.15
N VAL A 275 -10.09 16.81 -8.78
CA VAL A 275 -9.01 16.28 -7.96
C VAL A 275 -8.83 17.24 -6.77
N PRO A 276 -9.50 17.00 -5.62
CA PRO A 276 -9.46 17.90 -4.47
C PRO A 276 -8.04 18.20 -3.96
N ASP A 277 -7.15 17.19 -4.03
CA ASP A 277 -5.76 17.27 -3.57
C ASP A 277 -4.78 17.82 -4.65
N ALA A 278 -5.26 18.33 -5.79
CA ALA A 278 -4.41 18.69 -6.93
C ALA A 278 -3.25 19.64 -6.58
N ALA A 279 -3.51 20.68 -5.77
CA ALA A 279 -2.46 21.64 -5.38
C ALA A 279 -1.36 20.96 -4.56
N SER A 280 -1.74 20.16 -3.55
CA SER A 280 -0.80 19.41 -2.72
C SER A 280 0.00 18.37 -3.52
N ILE A 281 -0.63 17.76 -4.53
CA ILE A 281 0.03 16.85 -5.46
C ILE A 281 1.06 17.61 -6.30
N ASP A 282 0.68 18.74 -6.88
CA ASP A 282 1.57 19.56 -7.72
C ASP A 282 2.77 20.06 -6.90
N ASP A 283 2.57 20.48 -5.64
CA ASP A 283 3.65 20.84 -4.72
C ASP A 283 4.58 19.66 -4.42
N ALA A 284 4.03 18.46 -4.19
CA ALA A 284 4.85 17.26 -3.99
C ALA A 284 5.68 16.94 -5.24
N LEU A 285 5.12 17.10 -6.44
CA LEU A 285 5.84 16.88 -7.69
C LEU A 285 6.96 17.91 -7.89
N LEU A 286 6.67 19.21 -7.69
CA LEU A 286 7.65 20.30 -7.81
C LEU A 286 8.86 20.11 -6.87
N ASN A 287 8.64 19.54 -5.69
CA ASN A 287 9.70 19.32 -4.70
C ASN A 287 10.52 18.03 -4.93
N ASN A 288 10.01 17.06 -5.71
CA ASN A 288 10.60 15.71 -5.76
C ASN A 288 10.92 15.22 -7.18
N VAL A 289 10.40 15.87 -8.21
CA VAL A 289 10.65 15.52 -9.61
C VAL A 289 11.55 16.58 -10.24
N LYS A 290 12.47 16.15 -11.11
CA LYS A 290 13.43 17.05 -11.74
C LYS A 290 12.70 18.12 -12.59
N PRO A 291 13.08 19.40 -12.51
CA PRO A 291 12.37 20.48 -13.21
C PRO A 291 12.19 20.27 -14.72
N TYR A 292 13.19 19.70 -15.42
CA TYR A 292 13.09 19.46 -16.86
C TYR A 292 12.01 18.42 -17.22
N ILE A 293 11.70 17.47 -16.33
CA ILE A 293 10.63 16.50 -16.53
C ILE A 293 9.27 17.20 -16.41
N LEU A 294 9.11 18.03 -15.37
CA LEU A 294 7.86 18.76 -15.14
C LEU A 294 7.56 19.77 -16.25
N GLN A 295 8.59 20.42 -16.80
CA GLN A 295 8.45 21.34 -17.94
C GLN A 295 8.01 20.63 -19.22
N ALA A 296 8.27 19.33 -19.35
CA ALA A 296 7.92 18.55 -20.53
C ALA A 296 6.49 17.96 -20.46
N ILE A 297 5.79 18.09 -19.33
CA ILE A 297 4.42 17.60 -19.20
C ILE A 297 3.54 18.27 -20.26
N SER A 298 3.00 17.47 -21.18
CA SER A 298 2.19 17.97 -22.29
C SER A 298 0.69 17.81 -21.99
N PHE A 299 -0.14 18.60 -22.68
CA PHE A 299 -1.57 18.30 -22.77
C PHE A 299 -1.81 17.19 -23.83
N PRO A 300 -2.95 16.48 -23.77
CA PRO A 300 -3.32 15.47 -24.76
C PRO A 300 -3.39 16.00 -26.20
#